data_AF-A0A3B9ETE4-F1
#
_entry.id   AF-A0A3B9ETE4-F1
#
_cell.length_a   1.000
_cell.length_b   1.000
_cell.length_c   1.000
_cell.angle_alpha   90.00
_cell.angle_beta   90.00
_cell.angle_gamma   90.00
#
_symmetry.space_group_name_H-M   'P 1'
#
loop_
_entity.id
_entity.type
_entity.pdbx_description
1 polymer ?
#
loop_
_entity_poly.entity_id
_entity_poly.type
_entity_poly.pdbx_seq_one_letter_code
_entity_poly.pdbx_strand_id
1 'polypeptide(L)'
;MKNLYSLLLSMLALGMVQAQHNVTFQVDMSGQTVSANGVHVAGNFQAAAGAPGDWNPSATALTNSSGTIYSVTVNIPAGSYEYKFINDNDWPGVESVPAAAQVDLGSGNDNRWVVISSDTTLPAYTFGGAAPAGMKALTMIVDLSQEASVSDTVSVAGSFQTPNAWTPGASIMTDLKGDSVYRHVAFFTPGTSYEWKFLNGTAWGTEESVPSGCAMNGNRHASITNDSIYGPVCFSQCASCFIPDTFNITIQIDMNATCGFNDTVDLAGPFNNWPGGFEAASMLTDANNDGVWEITLRAPAPEFTYKARYHANGNTNWEGGNNKVISFNKDTVLPVRCFNSDVYGACTPLPGPADLTFMVDVTTFPNQADLNNLYVIGDFTTPAWQAGKLALTPVAGSPGIFQTTVANVCPGKISYKFMNVKTDNTEQEEDWVGLTDSSCTEPSGVGSLNRIFVRPDDQPHTLAYKWNSCEAINIGLEDHFARTNLNIYPNPFSGKTTIELNNEELFDLNMLDITGKQVYQVTGVSGKYTLNVNHVKAGVYYLKVTNEKGETNINKVIVQ
;
A
#
# COMPACT_ATOMS: atom_id res chain seq x y z
N MET A 1 55.28 26.51 -47.63
CA MET A 1 54.47 27.63 -48.19
C MET A 1 53.14 27.05 -48.62
N LYS A 2 51.94 27.55 -48.32
CA LYS A 2 51.42 28.64 -47.51
C LYS A 2 49.90 28.36 -47.41
N ASN A 3 49.35 28.46 -46.21
CA ASN A 3 48.01 28.97 -45.88
C ASN A 3 46.76 28.21 -46.37
N LEU A 4 46.17 27.39 -45.50
CA LEU A 4 44.71 27.15 -45.43
C LEU A 4 44.28 26.86 -43.98
N TYR A 5 44.42 27.87 -43.11
CA TYR A 5 43.76 27.92 -41.81
C TYR A 5 43.13 29.31 -41.67
N SER A 6 41.86 29.45 -42.04
CA SER A 6 40.98 30.59 -41.69
C SER A 6 39.56 30.27 -42.14
N LEU A 7 38.90 29.38 -41.41
CA LEU A 7 37.44 29.20 -41.48
C LEU A 7 36.93 28.66 -40.14
N LEU A 8 37.27 29.38 -39.07
CA LEU A 8 36.60 29.27 -37.78
C LEU A 8 36.54 30.69 -37.19
N LEU A 9 35.44 30.99 -36.51
CA LEU A 9 35.12 32.21 -35.77
C LEU A 9 34.39 33.34 -36.53
N SER A 10 33.14 33.07 -36.91
CA SER A 10 32.07 34.07 -36.81
C SER A 10 30.79 33.40 -36.32
N MET A 11 30.78 32.93 -35.06
CA MET A 11 29.52 32.78 -34.34
C MET A 11 28.99 34.19 -34.11
N LEU A 12 28.08 34.63 -34.97
CA LEU A 12 27.18 35.73 -34.66
C LEU A 12 26.41 35.31 -33.40
N ALA A 13 26.70 35.96 -32.28
CA ALA A 13 25.79 35.97 -31.16
C ALA A 13 24.51 36.67 -31.64
N LEU A 14 23.54 35.87 -32.09
CA LEU A 14 22.15 36.30 -32.21
C LEU A 14 21.65 36.57 -30.79
N GLY A 15 21.98 37.75 -30.26
CA GLY A 15 21.28 38.28 -29.11
C GLY A 15 19.82 38.37 -29.49
N MET A 16 18.97 37.58 -28.84
CA MET A 16 17.53 37.70 -28.99
C MET A 16 17.14 39.07 -28.46
N VAL A 17 16.91 40.03 -29.36
CA VAL A 17 16.32 41.32 -28.99
C VAL A 17 14.87 41.04 -28.66
N GLN A 18 14.56 40.93 -27.36
CA GLN A 18 13.18 40.89 -26.88
C GLN A 18 12.52 42.24 -27.18
N ALA A 19 11.27 42.22 -27.64
CA ALA A 19 10.52 43.45 -27.84
C ALA A 19 10.37 44.19 -26.50
N GLN A 20 10.72 45.47 -26.48
CA GLN A 20 10.54 46.34 -25.31
C GLN A 20 9.24 47.13 -25.46
N HIS A 21 8.61 47.40 -24.34
CA HIS A 21 7.33 48.09 -24.23
C HIS A 21 7.46 49.31 -23.33
N ASN A 22 6.73 50.37 -23.68
CA ASN A 22 6.60 51.54 -22.83
C ASN A 22 5.61 51.22 -21.70
N VAL A 23 6.12 51.14 -20.47
CA VAL A 23 5.34 50.81 -19.28
C VAL A 23 5.32 52.02 -18.35
N THR A 24 4.12 52.53 -18.10
CA THR A 24 3.92 53.69 -17.22
C THR A 24 3.43 53.22 -15.86
N PHE A 25 4.29 53.32 -14.85
CA PHE A 25 3.93 53.10 -13.44
C PHE A 25 3.33 54.39 -12.88
N GLN A 26 2.16 54.32 -12.23
CA GLN A 26 1.49 55.48 -11.66
C GLN A 26 0.92 55.18 -10.27
N VAL A 27 0.95 56.16 -9.38
CA VAL A 27 0.40 56.09 -8.02
C VAL A 27 -0.30 57.40 -7.67
N ASP A 28 -1.46 57.29 -7.05
CA ASP A 28 -2.23 58.40 -6.50
C ASP A 28 -1.83 58.64 -5.04
N MET A 29 -1.21 59.80 -4.81
CA MET A 29 -0.76 60.26 -3.49
C MET A 29 -1.84 61.05 -2.74
N SER A 30 -3.11 60.97 -3.16
CA SER A 30 -4.23 61.60 -2.45
C SER A 30 -4.24 61.25 -0.96
N GLY A 31 -4.27 62.28 -0.11
CA GLY A 31 -4.27 62.12 1.35
C GLY A 31 -2.90 61.80 1.96
N GLN A 32 -1.84 61.67 1.16
CA GLN A 32 -0.47 61.47 1.64
C GLN A 32 0.27 62.81 1.75
N THR A 33 1.16 62.93 2.73
CA THR A 33 2.21 63.96 2.70
C THR A 33 3.38 63.41 1.92
N VAL A 34 3.67 63.98 0.74
CA VAL A 34 4.78 63.53 -0.11
C VAL A 34 6.11 63.87 0.55
N SER A 35 7.01 62.89 0.66
CA SER A 35 8.35 63.07 1.23
C SER A 35 9.13 64.12 0.42
N ALA A 36 10.01 64.88 1.10
CA ALA A 36 10.90 65.81 0.43
C ALA A 36 11.89 65.11 -0.52
N ASN A 37 12.13 63.81 -0.30
CA ASN A 37 12.94 62.98 -1.18
C ASN A 37 12.16 62.49 -2.42
N GLY A 38 10.84 62.71 -2.50
CA GLY A 38 10.00 62.34 -3.64
C GLY A 38 9.32 60.97 -3.50
N VAL A 39 8.75 60.51 -4.62
CA VAL A 39 8.06 59.22 -4.74
C VAL A 39 8.83 58.35 -5.72
N HIS A 40 9.04 57.08 -5.39
CA HIS A 40 9.79 56.13 -6.21
C HIS A 40 9.01 54.83 -6.42
N VAL A 41 9.44 54.05 -7.41
CA VAL A 41 9.00 52.68 -7.64
C VAL A 41 10.23 51.77 -7.66
N ALA A 42 10.20 50.71 -6.84
CA ALA A 42 11.24 49.69 -6.82
C ALA A 42 10.66 48.36 -7.28
N GLY A 43 11.43 47.57 -8.01
CA GLY A 43 10.98 46.30 -8.55
C GLY A 43 12.05 45.54 -9.32
N ASN A 44 11.70 44.34 -9.78
CA ASN A 44 12.57 43.49 -10.61
C ASN A 44 12.61 43.91 -12.10
N PHE A 45 12.00 45.05 -12.44
CA PHE A 45 12.06 45.65 -13.77
C PHE A 45 13.20 46.67 -13.90
N GLN A 46 13.79 47.12 -12.79
CA GLN A 46 14.65 48.32 -12.79
C GLN A 46 15.93 48.09 -13.58
N ALA A 47 16.58 46.93 -13.44
CA ALA A 47 17.77 46.60 -14.23
C ALA A 47 17.44 46.55 -15.73
N ALA A 48 16.29 45.95 -16.10
CA ALA A 48 15.81 45.92 -17.47
C ALA A 48 15.47 47.32 -18.02
N ALA A 49 15.07 48.25 -17.14
CA ALA A 49 14.82 49.66 -17.44
C ALA A 49 16.10 50.53 -17.47
N GLY A 50 17.28 49.95 -17.23
CA GLY A 50 18.57 50.64 -17.26
C GLY A 50 19.07 51.18 -15.92
N ALA A 51 18.45 50.81 -14.79
CA ALA A 51 18.98 51.09 -13.46
C ALA A 51 20.19 50.18 -13.13
N PRO A 52 21.04 50.55 -12.13
CA PRO A 52 22.20 49.74 -11.75
C PRO A 52 21.88 48.34 -11.20
N GLY A 53 20.64 48.11 -10.78
CA GLY A 53 20.15 46.84 -10.25
C GLY A 53 18.67 46.90 -9.92
N ASP A 54 18.11 45.75 -9.57
CA ASP A 54 16.72 45.61 -9.15
C ASP A 54 16.52 45.95 -7.68
N TRP A 55 15.28 46.27 -7.32
CA TRP A 55 14.86 46.58 -5.95
C TRP A 55 15.69 47.69 -5.29
N ASN A 56 16.05 48.73 -6.05
CA ASN A 56 16.67 49.93 -5.50
C ASN A 56 15.60 50.98 -5.19
N PRO A 57 15.40 51.36 -3.90
CA PRO A 57 14.31 52.26 -3.49
C PRO A 57 14.44 53.69 -4.01
N SER A 58 15.62 54.08 -4.51
CA SER A 58 15.93 55.44 -4.98
C SER A 58 16.14 55.56 -6.49
N ALA A 59 16.26 54.44 -7.21
CA ALA A 59 16.74 54.47 -8.59
C ALA A 59 15.70 54.95 -9.62
N THR A 60 14.40 54.77 -9.34
CA THR A 60 13.32 55.10 -10.28
C THR A 60 12.34 56.09 -9.66
N ALA A 61 12.64 57.38 -9.78
CA ALA A 61 11.80 58.46 -9.28
C ALA A 61 10.57 58.71 -10.19
N LEU A 62 9.41 58.95 -9.58
CA LEU A 62 8.19 59.36 -10.25
C LEU A 62 8.05 60.88 -10.23
N THR A 63 7.42 61.43 -11.25
CA THR A 63 7.14 62.86 -11.38
C THR A 63 5.66 63.14 -11.24
N ASN A 64 5.29 64.25 -10.59
CA ASN A 64 3.88 64.66 -10.52
C ASN A 64 3.39 64.98 -11.93
N SER A 65 2.50 64.13 -12.44
CA SER A 65 2.01 64.19 -13.82
C SER A 65 0.68 64.93 -13.91
N SER A 66 -0.14 64.89 -12.85
CA SER A 66 -1.40 65.63 -12.76
C SER A 66 -1.96 65.55 -11.34
N GLY A 67 -2.18 66.69 -10.68
CA GLY A 67 -2.83 66.75 -9.37
C GLY A 67 -2.08 65.93 -8.31
N THR A 68 -2.66 64.80 -7.90
CA THR A 68 -2.10 63.86 -6.93
C THR A 68 -1.42 62.64 -7.56
N ILE A 69 -1.44 62.52 -8.89
CA ILE A 69 -0.88 61.37 -9.61
C ILE A 69 0.60 61.60 -9.90
N TYR A 70 1.42 60.69 -9.40
CA TYR A 70 2.85 60.59 -9.72
C TYR A 70 3.05 59.45 -10.72
N SER A 71 3.91 59.65 -11.72
CA SER A 71 4.21 58.59 -12.71
C SER A 71 5.63 58.62 -13.26
N VAL A 72 6.03 57.48 -13.82
CA VAL A 72 7.24 57.30 -14.61
C VAL A 72 6.96 56.29 -15.74
N THR A 73 7.47 56.58 -16.94
CA THR A 73 7.45 55.63 -18.05
C THR A 73 8.84 55.04 -18.23
N VAL A 74 8.93 53.72 -18.22
CA VAL A 74 10.15 52.96 -18.49
C VAL A 74 9.97 52.11 -19.73
N ASN A 75 11.07 51.72 -20.36
CA ASN A 75 11.06 50.84 -21.53
C ASN A 75 11.63 49.48 -21.11
N ILE A 76 10.77 48.46 -20.99
CA ILE A 76 11.13 47.14 -20.46
C ILE A 76 10.61 46.01 -21.36
N PRO A 77 11.28 44.84 -21.42
CA PRO A 77 10.81 43.69 -22.19
C PRO A 77 9.43 43.18 -21.74
N ALA A 78 8.77 42.42 -22.61
CA ALA A 78 7.62 41.61 -22.19
C ALA A 78 8.01 40.64 -21.05
N GLY A 79 7.11 40.42 -20.10
CA GLY A 79 7.38 39.58 -18.94
C GLY A 79 6.53 39.93 -17.72
N SER A 80 6.71 39.14 -16.66
CA SER A 80 6.09 39.36 -15.35
C SER A 80 7.04 40.13 -14.44
N TYR A 81 6.56 41.22 -13.86
CA TYR A 81 7.33 42.07 -12.95
C TYR A 81 6.62 42.25 -11.63
N GLU A 82 7.42 42.36 -10.58
CA GLU A 82 7.01 42.70 -9.23
C GLU A 82 7.52 44.09 -8.85
N TYR A 83 6.73 44.84 -8.09
CA TYR A 83 7.09 46.20 -7.70
C TYR A 83 6.38 46.68 -6.43
N LYS A 84 6.89 47.77 -5.87
CA LYS A 84 6.28 48.54 -4.78
C LYS A 84 6.52 50.04 -4.98
N PHE A 85 5.56 50.86 -4.58
CA PHE A 85 5.73 52.31 -4.48
C PHE A 85 6.32 52.70 -3.12
N ILE A 86 7.11 53.78 -3.13
CA ILE A 86 7.84 54.28 -1.97
C ILE A 86 7.63 55.79 -1.91
N ASN A 87 7.11 56.30 -0.79
CA ASN A 87 6.99 57.73 -0.51
C ASN A 87 8.21 58.24 0.29
N ASP A 88 9.39 57.98 -0.26
CA ASP A 88 10.71 58.44 0.14
C ASP A 88 11.70 57.89 -0.91
N ASN A 89 13.00 57.94 -0.66
CA ASN A 89 14.03 57.24 -1.44
C ASN A 89 14.66 56.05 -0.69
N ASP A 90 14.01 55.55 0.37
CA ASP A 90 14.43 54.40 1.17
C ASP A 90 13.22 53.58 1.68
N TRP A 91 13.47 52.33 2.05
CA TRP A 91 12.47 51.32 2.42
C TRP A 91 11.49 51.69 3.54
N PRO A 92 11.84 52.49 4.57
CA PRO A 92 10.85 52.90 5.56
C PRO A 92 9.65 53.66 4.99
N GLY A 93 9.78 54.27 3.81
CA GLY A 93 8.70 54.94 3.09
C GLY A 93 7.87 54.02 2.18
N VAL A 94 8.11 52.70 2.20
CA VAL A 94 7.41 51.75 1.33
C VAL A 94 5.93 51.64 1.69
N GLU A 95 5.09 51.43 0.68
CA GLU A 95 3.68 51.18 0.90
C GLU A 95 3.38 49.81 1.53
N SER A 96 2.23 49.72 2.20
CA SER A 96 1.62 48.45 2.61
C SER A 96 0.58 48.04 1.57
N VAL A 97 0.91 47.11 0.69
CA VAL A 97 0.02 46.63 -0.39
C VAL A 97 -1.09 45.76 0.24
N PRO A 98 -2.39 45.98 -0.04
CA PRO A 98 -3.46 45.12 0.50
C PRO A 98 -3.45 43.72 -0.14
N ALA A 99 -3.87 42.70 0.60
CA ALA A 99 -3.83 41.29 0.18
C ALA A 99 -4.34 41.04 -1.26
N ALA A 100 -5.47 41.65 -1.65
CA ALA A 100 -6.00 41.48 -3.01
C ALA A 100 -5.01 41.89 -4.12
N ALA A 101 -4.11 42.84 -3.87
CA ALA A 101 -3.13 43.32 -4.85
C ALA A 101 -1.71 42.72 -4.68
N GLN A 102 -1.54 41.75 -3.78
CA GLN A 102 -0.25 41.10 -3.51
C GLN A 102 -0.01 39.87 -4.40
N VAL A 103 1.26 39.48 -4.58
CA VAL A 103 1.64 38.19 -5.18
C VAL A 103 1.08 37.00 -4.39
N ASP A 104 1.22 37.00 -3.06
CA ASP A 104 0.82 35.88 -2.19
C ASP A 104 -0.49 36.10 -1.42
N LEU A 105 -1.28 37.11 -1.80
CA LEU A 105 -2.64 37.29 -1.30
C LEU A 105 -2.75 37.33 0.24
N GLY A 106 -1.78 37.94 0.92
CA GLY A 106 -1.70 38.03 2.38
C GLY A 106 -0.87 36.93 3.06
N SER A 107 -0.29 35.98 2.31
CA SER A 107 0.39 34.80 2.86
C SER A 107 1.92 34.77 2.65
N GLY A 108 2.55 35.91 2.37
CA GLY A 108 3.99 35.93 2.07
C GLY A 108 4.42 37.17 1.33
N ASN A 109 4.86 36.99 0.08
CA ASN A 109 5.28 38.06 -0.80
C ASN A 109 4.17 39.10 -1.01
N ASP A 110 4.39 40.29 -0.46
CA ASP A 110 3.45 41.41 -0.44
C ASP A 110 3.73 42.45 -1.54
N ASN A 111 4.52 42.10 -2.55
CA ASN A 111 4.76 42.92 -3.73
C ASN A 111 3.49 43.04 -4.59
N ARG A 112 3.35 44.16 -5.30
CA ARG A 112 2.45 44.25 -6.46
C ARG A 112 3.06 43.49 -7.62
N TRP A 113 2.23 43.08 -8.57
CA TRP A 113 2.69 42.41 -9.79
C TRP A 113 2.01 42.95 -11.04
N VAL A 114 2.64 42.74 -12.18
CA VAL A 114 2.14 43.12 -13.50
C VAL A 114 2.70 42.18 -14.56
N VAL A 115 1.93 41.92 -15.62
CA VAL A 115 2.42 41.26 -16.84
C VAL A 115 2.39 42.23 -18.00
N ILE A 116 3.51 42.32 -18.70
CA ILE A 116 3.73 43.19 -19.83
C ILE A 116 3.78 42.34 -21.10
N SER A 117 2.87 42.64 -22.03
CA SER A 117 2.81 42.04 -23.37
C SER A 117 2.65 43.08 -24.49
N SER A 118 2.45 44.34 -24.11
CA SER A 118 2.32 45.51 -24.99
C SER A 118 2.59 46.79 -24.20
N ASP A 119 2.62 47.94 -24.88
CA ASP A 119 2.69 49.24 -24.21
C ASP A 119 1.54 49.39 -23.22
N THR A 120 1.88 49.64 -21.96
CA THR A 120 0.95 49.52 -20.84
C THR A 120 1.01 50.75 -19.95
N THR A 121 -0.14 51.33 -19.64
CA THR A 121 -0.26 52.31 -18.55
C THR A 121 -0.95 51.63 -17.39
N LEU A 122 -0.25 51.53 -16.25
CA LEU A 122 -0.81 50.91 -15.06
C LEU A 122 -1.85 51.82 -14.41
N PRO A 123 -2.86 51.23 -13.75
CA PRO A 123 -3.81 52.00 -12.97
C PRO A 123 -3.10 52.85 -11.93
N ALA A 124 -3.58 54.09 -11.72
CA ALA A 124 -3.10 54.93 -10.63
C ALA A 124 -3.67 54.45 -9.29
N TYR A 125 -3.03 53.44 -8.69
CA TYR A 125 -3.41 52.93 -7.38
C TYR A 125 -3.27 54.02 -6.31
N THR A 126 -4.19 54.09 -5.35
CA THR A 126 -3.91 54.90 -4.15
C THR A 126 -2.71 54.31 -3.42
N PHE A 127 -1.85 55.16 -2.86
CA PHE A 127 -0.66 54.70 -2.12
C PHE A 127 -1.07 53.77 -0.96
N GLY A 128 -0.58 52.52 -0.96
CA GLY A 128 -1.00 51.49 0.00
C GLY A 128 -2.42 50.94 -0.23
N GLY A 129 -3.06 51.24 -1.36
CA GLY A 129 -4.39 50.74 -1.74
C GLY A 129 -4.34 49.70 -2.86
N ALA A 130 -5.41 48.92 -2.98
CA ALA A 130 -5.50 47.85 -3.99
C ALA A 130 -6.04 48.33 -5.34
N ALA A 131 -6.64 49.52 -5.41
CA ALA A 131 -7.36 50.02 -6.58
C ALA A 131 -7.18 51.54 -6.77
N PRO A 132 -7.51 52.07 -7.96
CA PRO A 132 -7.64 53.51 -8.17
C PRO A 132 -8.69 54.15 -7.25
N ALA A 133 -8.58 55.46 -7.05
CA ALA A 133 -9.51 56.21 -6.21
C ALA A 133 -10.97 55.98 -6.61
N GLY A 134 -11.83 55.68 -5.62
CA GLY A 134 -13.26 55.42 -5.81
C GLY A 134 -13.62 53.99 -6.25
N MET A 135 -12.63 53.13 -6.53
CA MET A 135 -12.84 51.75 -6.97
C MET A 135 -12.41 50.74 -5.90
N LYS A 136 -12.75 49.47 -6.12
CA LYS A 136 -12.28 48.31 -5.33
C LYS A 136 -11.68 47.25 -6.23
N ALA A 137 -10.66 46.56 -5.74
CA ALA A 137 -10.03 45.47 -6.46
C ALA A 137 -10.78 44.15 -6.24
N LEU A 138 -10.93 43.37 -7.31
CA LEU A 138 -11.22 41.94 -7.22
C LEU A 138 -10.12 41.17 -7.92
N THR A 139 -9.46 40.29 -7.18
CA THR A 139 -8.51 39.36 -7.75
C THR A 139 -9.20 38.06 -8.04
N MET A 140 -9.39 37.77 -9.32
CA MET A 140 -10.05 36.57 -9.82
C MET A 140 -9.00 35.49 -10.06
N ILE A 141 -9.24 34.30 -9.52
CA ILE A 141 -8.29 33.18 -9.52
C ILE A 141 -8.98 31.93 -10.05
N VAL A 142 -8.40 31.33 -11.09
CA VAL A 142 -8.90 30.09 -11.71
C VAL A 142 -7.80 29.05 -11.78
N ASP A 143 -8.14 27.83 -11.45
CA ASP A 143 -7.27 26.65 -11.51
C ASP A 143 -7.65 25.83 -12.75
N LEU A 144 -6.68 25.67 -13.65
CA LEU A 144 -6.81 24.89 -14.89
C LEU A 144 -6.07 23.54 -14.80
N SER A 145 -5.63 23.11 -13.62
CA SER A 145 -4.85 21.87 -13.43
C SER A 145 -5.58 20.59 -13.86
N GLN A 146 -6.91 20.61 -13.96
CA GLN A 146 -7.71 19.48 -14.46
C GLN A 146 -8.00 19.52 -15.96
N GLU A 147 -7.62 20.59 -16.66
CA GLU A 147 -7.81 20.68 -18.11
C GLU A 147 -6.83 19.76 -18.84
N ALA A 148 -7.32 19.01 -19.84
CA ALA A 148 -6.48 18.10 -20.62
C ALA A 148 -5.35 18.81 -21.38
N SER A 149 -5.54 20.09 -21.68
CA SER A 149 -4.52 20.98 -22.26
C SER A 149 -4.81 22.41 -21.82
N VAL A 150 -3.78 23.13 -21.38
CA VAL A 150 -3.86 24.56 -21.05
C VAL A 150 -3.19 25.36 -22.17
N SER A 151 -3.88 26.39 -22.65
CA SER A 151 -3.36 27.33 -23.65
C SER A 151 -2.19 28.12 -23.08
N ASP A 152 -1.24 28.51 -23.93
CA ASP A 152 -0.15 29.43 -23.59
C ASP A 152 -0.65 30.77 -23.03
N THR A 153 -1.93 31.11 -23.26
CA THR A 153 -2.55 32.31 -22.74
C THR A 153 -3.94 32.01 -22.19
N VAL A 154 -4.12 32.29 -20.89
CA VAL A 154 -5.41 32.27 -20.20
C VAL A 154 -5.92 33.70 -20.09
N SER A 155 -7.21 33.93 -20.31
CA SER A 155 -7.81 35.26 -20.20
C SER A 155 -9.12 35.24 -19.42
N VAL A 156 -9.55 36.41 -18.98
CA VAL A 156 -10.86 36.65 -18.39
C VAL A 156 -11.60 37.70 -19.20
N ALA A 157 -12.88 37.49 -19.48
CA ALA A 157 -13.72 38.47 -20.16
C ALA A 157 -14.96 38.74 -19.32
N GLY A 158 -15.34 40.01 -19.18
CA GLY A 158 -16.46 40.37 -18.32
C GLY A 158 -16.93 41.80 -18.46
N SER A 159 -17.97 42.14 -17.69
CA SER A 159 -18.61 43.46 -17.69
C SER A 159 -17.75 44.58 -17.12
N PHE A 160 -16.62 44.25 -16.48
CA PHE A 160 -15.66 45.21 -15.91
C PHE A 160 -14.70 45.81 -16.94
N GLN A 161 -14.57 45.20 -18.12
CA GLN A 161 -13.63 45.65 -19.13
C GLN A 161 -14.10 46.96 -19.78
N THR A 162 -13.15 47.86 -20.04
CA THR A 162 -13.40 49.15 -20.70
C THR A 162 -12.33 49.38 -21.78
N PRO A 163 -12.67 50.08 -22.89
CA PRO A 163 -13.98 50.62 -23.26
C PRO A 163 -14.97 49.54 -23.75
N ASN A 164 -14.48 48.35 -24.10
CA ASN A 164 -15.28 47.27 -24.67
C ASN A 164 -15.42 46.12 -23.66
N ALA A 165 -16.57 46.03 -23.00
CA ALA A 165 -16.91 44.91 -22.13
C ALA A 165 -16.95 43.58 -22.91
N TRP A 166 -16.73 42.46 -22.22
CA TRP A 166 -16.81 41.11 -22.80
C TRP A 166 -15.88 40.91 -24.01
N THR A 167 -14.62 41.33 -23.87
CA THR A 167 -13.59 41.17 -24.91
C THR A 167 -12.60 40.07 -24.50
N PRO A 168 -12.66 38.86 -25.10
CA PRO A 168 -11.66 37.80 -24.92
C PRO A 168 -10.24 38.30 -25.20
N GLY A 169 -9.26 37.82 -24.42
CA GLY A 169 -7.86 38.19 -24.60
C GLY A 169 -7.49 39.63 -24.21
N ALA A 170 -8.45 40.49 -23.89
CA ALA A 170 -8.14 41.86 -23.44
C ALA A 170 -7.61 41.91 -22.00
N SER A 171 -8.02 40.97 -21.15
CA SER A 171 -7.54 40.83 -19.77
C SER A 171 -6.84 39.48 -19.60
N ILE A 172 -5.54 39.47 -19.86
CA ILE A 172 -4.69 38.27 -19.70
C ILE A 172 -4.52 37.95 -18.22
N MET A 173 -4.63 36.66 -17.89
CA MET A 173 -4.40 36.13 -16.55
C MET A 173 -3.00 35.56 -16.43
N THR A 174 -2.46 35.54 -15.22
CA THR A 174 -1.06 35.20 -14.97
C THR A 174 -0.94 34.04 -14.02
N ASP A 175 -0.18 33.03 -14.42
CA ASP A 175 0.34 32.01 -13.52
C ASP A 175 1.66 32.50 -12.90
N LEU A 176 1.57 33.11 -11.73
CA LEU A 176 2.72 33.65 -11.01
C LEU A 176 3.61 32.55 -10.41
N LYS A 177 3.11 31.32 -10.25
CA LYS A 177 3.78 30.24 -9.51
C LYS A 177 4.15 29.04 -10.37
N GLY A 178 3.75 29.02 -11.63
CA GLY A 178 3.91 27.86 -12.51
C GLY A 178 3.05 26.67 -12.07
N ASP A 179 1.96 26.91 -11.36
CA ASP A 179 1.09 25.90 -10.74
C ASP A 179 -0.24 25.69 -11.50
N SER A 180 -0.38 26.26 -12.71
CA SER A 180 -1.64 26.29 -13.48
C SER A 180 -2.79 27.03 -12.78
N VAL A 181 -2.49 27.84 -11.76
CA VAL A 181 -3.45 28.73 -11.10
C VAL A 181 -3.24 30.15 -11.59
N TYR A 182 -4.17 30.62 -12.41
CA TYR A 182 -4.09 31.89 -13.11
C TYR A 182 -4.85 32.98 -12.35
N ARG A 183 -4.30 34.20 -12.34
CA ARG A 183 -4.81 35.33 -11.56
C ARG A 183 -4.95 36.59 -12.42
N HIS A 184 -5.98 37.40 -12.16
CA HIS A 184 -6.12 38.74 -12.76
C HIS A 184 -6.80 39.70 -11.77
N VAL A 185 -6.29 40.92 -11.67
CA VAL A 185 -6.87 41.98 -10.84
C VAL A 185 -7.70 42.91 -11.72
N ALA A 186 -8.99 43.03 -11.42
CA ALA A 186 -9.87 44.01 -12.05
C ALA A 186 -10.40 45.01 -11.00
N PHE A 187 -10.89 46.16 -11.47
CA PHE A 187 -11.39 47.23 -10.61
C PHE A 187 -12.87 47.47 -10.82
N PHE A 188 -13.58 47.66 -9.72
CA PHE A 188 -15.03 47.67 -9.68
C PHE A 188 -15.55 48.86 -8.89
N THR A 189 -16.68 49.40 -9.33
CA THR A 189 -17.43 50.40 -8.57
C THR A 189 -18.06 49.71 -7.35
N PRO A 190 -17.83 50.20 -6.11
CA PRO A 190 -18.36 49.59 -4.91
C PRO A 190 -19.88 49.41 -4.97
N GLY A 191 -20.38 48.25 -4.53
CA GLY A 191 -21.80 47.93 -4.48
C GLY A 191 -22.45 47.59 -5.82
N THR A 192 -21.69 47.52 -6.91
CA THR A 192 -22.18 47.10 -8.23
C THR A 192 -21.91 45.61 -8.45
N SER A 193 -22.85 44.92 -9.10
CA SER A 193 -22.71 43.52 -9.49
C SER A 193 -22.06 43.42 -10.86
N TYR A 194 -21.07 42.53 -11.00
CA TYR A 194 -20.35 42.28 -12.24
C TYR A 194 -20.36 40.81 -12.59
N GLU A 195 -20.23 40.53 -13.89
CA GLU A 195 -20.25 39.19 -14.45
C GLU A 195 -19.00 38.96 -15.31
N TRP A 196 -18.47 37.74 -15.33
CA TRP A 196 -17.32 37.35 -16.16
C TRP A 196 -17.29 35.85 -16.48
N LYS A 197 -16.40 35.47 -17.40
CA LYS A 197 -16.00 34.10 -17.72
C LYS A 197 -14.48 34.00 -17.79
N PHE A 198 -13.95 32.89 -17.29
CA PHE A 198 -12.58 32.49 -17.58
C PHE A 198 -12.50 31.80 -18.96
N LEU A 199 -11.39 31.98 -19.66
CA LEU A 199 -11.12 31.42 -20.97
C LEU A 199 -9.76 30.74 -20.98
N ASN A 200 -9.73 29.49 -21.43
CA ASN A 200 -8.50 28.75 -21.73
C ASN A 200 -7.97 29.13 -23.13
N GLY A 201 -7.70 30.43 -23.30
CA GLY A 201 -7.39 31.05 -24.59
C GLY A 201 -7.73 32.54 -24.62
N THR A 202 -7.62 33.15 -25.79
CA THR A 202 -7.89 34.58 -26.05
C THR A 202 -9.11 34.82 -26.94
N ALA A 203 -9.92 33.80 -27.22
CA ALA A 203 -11.07 33.90 -28.12
C ALA A 203 -12.28 33.12 -27.59
N TRP A 204 -13.48 33.54 -27.99
CA TRP A 204 -14.70 32.76 -27.74
C TRP A 204 -14.61 31.37 -28.40
N GLY A 205 -15.28 30.38 -27.79
CA GLY A 205 -15.08 28.96 -28.01
C GLY A 205 -14.08 28.32 -27.03
N THR A 206 -13.42 29.10 -26.18
CA THR A 206 -12.49 28.63 -25.13
C THR A 206 -12.95 29.00 -23.72
N GLU A 207 -14.11 29.64 -23.59
CA GLU A 207 -14.70 30.01 -22.31
C GLU A 207 -15.23 28.80 -21.54
N GLU A 208 -15.21 28.91 -20.23
CA GLU A 208 -15.77 27.90 -19.34
C GLU A 208 -17.31 27.79 -19.45
N SER A 209 -17.81 26.60 -19.12
CA SER A 209 -19.22 26.37 -18.84
C SER A 209 -19.48 26.48 -17.34
N VAL A 210 -19.92 27.65 -16.87
CA VAL A 210 -20.15 27.90 -15.44
C VAL A 210 -21.38 27.10 -14.97
N PRO A 211 -21.25 26.22 -13.95
CA PRO A 211 -22.40 25.47 -13.45
C PRO A 211 -23.46 26.39 -12.83
N SER A 212 -24.72 26.01 -12.98
CA SER A 212 -25.87 26.82 -12.54
C SER A 212 -25.86 27.17 -11.04
N GLY A 213 -25.23 26.35 -10.20
CA GLY A 213 -25.11 26.60 -8.77
C GLY A 213 -24.24 27.81 -8.40
N CYS A 214 -23.42 28.31 -9.32
CA CYS A 214 -22.57 29.49 -9.13
C CYS A 214 -22.65 30.48 -10.30
N ALA A 215 -23.59 30.27 -11.23
CA ALA A 215 -23.78 31.12 -12.39
C ALA A 215 -24.92 32.14 -12.18
N MET A 216 -24.71 33.36 -12.67
CA MET A 216 -25.76 34.33 -12.95
C MET A 216 -25.73 34.58 -14.47
N ASN A 217 -26.86 34.40 -15.16
CA ASN A 217 -26.95 34.49 -16.62
C ASN A 217 -25.92 33.62 -17.39
N GLY A 218 -25.48 32.50 -16.80
CA GLY A 218 -24.45 31.62 -17.38
C GLY A 218 -23.00 32.09 -17.16
N ASN A 219 -22.78 33.12 -16.35
CA ASN A 219 -21.50 33.73 -16.05
C ASN A 219 -21.18 33.64 -14.55
N ARG A 220 -19.89 33.71 -14.20
CA ARG A 220 -19.49 33.96 -12.81
C ARG A 220 -19.87 35.38 -12.43
N HIS A 221 -20.18 35.63 -11.17
CA HIS A 221 -20.62 36.95 -10.72
C HIS A 221 -20.19 37.25 -9.29
N ALA A 222 -20.08 38.54 -8.98
CA ALA A 222 -19.89 39.03 -7.62
C ALA A 222 -20.34 40.49 -7.49
N SER A 223 -20.82 40.85 -6.30
CA SER A 223 -21.06 42.24 -5.88
C SER A 223 -19.92 42.68 -4.97
N ILE A 224 -19.12 43.65 -5.39
CA ILE A 224 -17.87 44.02 -4.71
C ILE A 224 -18.09 45.27 -3.85
N THR A 225 -18.02 45.11 -2.53
CA THR A 225 -18.13 46.25 -1.59
C THR A 225 -16.75 46.67 -1.05
N ASN A 226 -15.83 45.71 -0.93
CA ASN A 226 -14.47 45.91 -0.43
C ASN A 226 -13.48 45.20 -1.36
N ASP A 227 -12.18 45.52 -1.23
CA ASP A 227 -11.14 44.78 -1.93
C ASP A 227 -11.22 43.30 -1.57
N SER A 228 -11.32 42.44 -2.58
CA SER A 228 -11.71 41.03 -2.41
C SER A 228 -10.90 40.11 -3.31
N ILE A 229 -10.90 38.82 -2.94
CA ILE A 229 -10.30 37.74 -3.73
C ILE A 229 -11.42 36.75 -4.06
N TYR A 230 -11.54 36.38 -5.33
CA TYR A 230 -12.47 35.35 -5.81
C TYR A 230 -11.68 34.14 -6.29
N GLY A 231 -11.90 32.98 -5.65
CA GLY A 231 -11.22 31.73 -5.94
C GLY A 231 -10.12 31.36 -4.93
N PRO A 232 -9.26 30.37 -5.24
CA PRO A 232 -9.20 29.63 -6.51
C PRO A 232 -10.44 28.75 -6.75
N VAL A 233 -10.98 28.82 -7.96
CA VAL A 233 -12.05 27.94 -8.46
C VAL A 233 -11.52 27.09 -9.60
N CYS A 234 -11.96 25.84 -9.71
CA CYS A 234 -11.64 25.01 -10.86
C CYS A 234 -12.36 25.54 -12.11
N PHE A 235 -11.68 25.52 -13.25
CA PHE A 235 -12.28 25.86 -14.53
C PHE A 235 -13.55 25.02 -14.77
N SER A 236 -14.65 25.66 -15.16
CA SER A 236 -15.98 25.02 -15.32
C SER A 236 -16.56 24.36 -14.05
N GLN A 237 -16.08 24.70 -12.84
CA GLN A 237 -16.66 24.23 -11.57
C GLN A 237 -16.94 25.39 -10.59
N CYS A 238 -17.75 25.10 -9.57
CA CYS A 238 -18.11 26.09 -8.54
C CYS A 238 -17.15 26.18 -7.36
N ALA A 239 -16.27 25.18 -7.18
CA ALA A 239 -15.34 25.09 -6.07
C ALA A 239 -13.91 24.92 -6.60
N SER A 240 -12.91 24.95 -5.70
CA SER A 240 -11.52 24.62 -6.00
C SER A 240 -11.42 23.21 -6.62
N CYS A 241 -10.41 22.98 -7.46
CA CYS A 241 -10.16 21.65 -8.01
C CYS A 241 -9.97 20.64 -6.87
N PHE A 242 -10.74 19.55 -6.87
CA PHE A 242 -10.50 18.43 -5.95
C PHE A 242 -9.38 17.56 -6.52
N ILE A 243 -8.17 17.67 -5.94
CA ILE A 243 -7.07 16.75 -6.19
C ILE A 243 -6.93 15.92 -4.91
N PRO A 244 -7.25 14.62 -4.91
CA PRO A 244 -7.00 13.80 -3.73
C PRO A 244 -5.49 13.76 -3.46
N ASP A 245 -5.08 14.06 -2.22
CA ASP A 245 -3.69 13.95 -1.79
C ASP A 245 -3.17 12.55 -2.11
N THR A 246 -1.96 12.43 -2.67
CA THR A 246 -1.35 11.12 -2.95
C THR A 246 -0.16 10.86 -2.04
N PHE A 247 -0.07 9.66 -1.50
CA PHE A 247 1.01 9.22 -0.61
C PHE A 247 1.57 7.86 -1.04
N ASN A 248 2.78 7.54 -0.59
CA ASN A 248 3.34 6.21 -0.77
C ASN A 248 2.72 5.23 0.24
N ILE A 249 2.24 4.10 -0.26
CA ILE A 249 1.81 2.97 0.55
C ILE A 249 2.72 1.77 0.29
N THR A 250 3.28 1.20 1.34
CA THR A 250 4.09 -0.01 1.26
C THR A 250 3.29 -1.20 1.80
N ILE A 251 3.11 -2.22 0.96
CA ILE A 251 2.32 -3.41 1.25
C ILE A 251 3.26 -4.61 1.36
N GLN A 252 3.14 -5.36 2.46
CA GLN A 252 3.98 -6.51 2.79
C GLN A 252 3.14 -7.79 2.92
N ILE A 253 3.48 -8.83 2.17
CA ILE A 253 2.76 -10.09 2.10
C ILE A 253 3.71 -11.24 2.39
N ASP A 254 3.45 -11.96 3.46
CA ASP A 254 4.19 -13.17 3.80
C ASP A 254 3.60 -14.37 3.05
N MET A 255 4.44 -15.04 2.28
CA MET A 255 4.08 -16.19 1.46
C MET A 255 4.54 -17.52 2.06
N ASN A 256 5.20 -17.55 3.21
CA ASN A 256 5.85 -18.75 3.77
C ASN A 256 4.90 -19.91 4.09
N ALA A 257 3.59 -19.66 4.25
CA ALA A 257 2.58 -20.71 4.42
C ALA A 257 1.88 -21.12 3.11
N THR A 258 2.28 -20.56 1.97
CA THR A 258 1.62 -20.80 0.67
C THR A 258 2.24 -22.00 -0.04
N CYS A 259 1.52 -23.11 -0.04
CA CYS A 259 1.93 -24.32 -0.74
C CYS A 259 1.93 -24.17 -2.26
N GLY A 260 2.98 -24.68 -2.91
CA GLY A 260 3.10 -24.68 -4.37
C GLY A 260 3.46 -23.32 -4.97
N PHE A 261 3.74 -22.31 -4.14
CA PHE A 261 4.27 -21.02 -4.59
C PHE A 261 5.74 -21.16 -4.98
N ASN A 262 6.08 -20.79 -6.22
CA ASN A 262 7.44 -20.86 -6.75
C ASN A 262 7.75 -19.78 -7.79
N ASP A 263 6.96 -18.70 -7.85
CA ASP A 263 6.99 -17.75 -8.97
C ASP A 263 6.73 -16.31 -8.49
N THR A 264 5.63 -15.65 -8.89
CA THR A 264 5.45 -14.20 -8.67
C THR A 264 4.21 -13.85 -7.83
N VAL A 265 4.27 -12.70 -7.15
CA VAL A 265 3.16 -12.10 -6.41
C VAL A 265 2.87 -10.71 -6.98
N ASP A 266 1.61 -10.37 -7.20
CA ASP A 266 1.17 -9.04 -7.59
C ASP A 266 -0.15 -8.65 -6.91
N LEU A 267 -0.53 -7.38 -7.08
CA LEU A 267 -1.78 -6.85 -6.55
C LEU A 267 -2.78 -6.55 -7.68
N ALA A 268 -4.06 -6.76 -7.40
CA ALA A 268 -5.16 -6.32 -8.24
C ALA A 268 -6.16 -5.49 -7.43
N GLY A 269 -6.73 -4.47 -8.04
CA GLY A 269 -7.71 -3.61 -7.40
C GLY A 269 -8.35 -2.63 -8.37
N PRO A 270 -9.17 -1.69 -7.89
CA PRO A 270 -9.72 -0.62 -8.72
C PRO A 270 -8.62 0.21 -9.41
N PHE A 271 -7.44 0.34 -8.79
CA PHE A 271 -6.31 1.13 -9.29
C PHE A 271 -5.68 0.59 -10.58
N ASN A 272 -5.83 -0.71 -10.89
CA ASN A 272 -5.34 -1.33 -12.12
C ASN A 272 -6.45 -2.06 -12.90
N ASN A 273 -7.72 -1.78 -12.57
CA ASN A 273 -8.90 -2.32 -13.25
C ASN A 273 -9.03 -3.86 -13.20
N TRP A 274 -8.59 -4.48 -12.10
CA TRP A 274 -8.75 -5.93 -11.85
C TRP A 274 -8.31 -6.83 -13.03
N PRO A 275 -7.01 -6.81 -13.41
CA PRO A 275 -6.54 -7.58 -14.55
C PRO A 275 -6.75 -9.09 -14.32
N GLY A 276 -7.02 -9.85 -15.39
CA GLY A 276 -7.33 -11.28 -15.29
C GLY A 276 -6.11 -12.20 -15.08
N GLY A 277 -4.89 -11.68 -15.25
CA GLY A 277 -3.63 -12.40 -15.07
C GLY A 277 -2.56 -11.48 -14.46
N PHE A 278 -1.31 -11.95 -14.45
CA PHE A 278 -0.16 -11.24 -13.88
C PHE A 278 0.00 -9.81 -14.42
N GLU A 279 0.26 -8.86 -13.52
CA GLU A 279 0.47 -7.44 -13.81
C GLU A 279 1.83 -6.98 -13.26
N ALA A 280 2.76 -6.68 -14.17
CA ALA A 280 4.13 -6.29 -13.79
C ALA A 280 4.18 -4.96 -13.03
N ALA A 281 3.24 -4.04 -13.29
CA ALA A 281 3.20 -2.73 -12.65
C ALA A 281 2.85 -2.78 -11.15
N SER A 282 2.27 -3.90 -10.69
CA SER A 282 1.90 -4.13 -9.28
C SER A 282 2.56 -5.38 -8.69
N MET A 283 3.66 -5.83 -9.28
CA MET A 283 4.46 -6.97 -8.81
C MET A 283 5.23 -6.62 -7.53
N LEU A 284 5.14 -7.49 -6.52
CA LEU A 284 5.92 -7.41 -5.29
C LEU A 284 7.29 -8.07 -5.49
N THR A 285 8.24 -7.74 -4.62
CA THR A 285 9.59 -8.34 -4.61
C THR A 285 9.96 -8.84 -3.23
N ASP A 286 10.68 -9.96 -3.16
CA ASP A 286 11.33 -10.47 -1.96
C ASP A 286 12.85 -10.27 -2.11
N ALA A 287 13.33 -9.08 -1.74
CA ALA A 287 14.73 -8.68 -1.99
C ALA A 287 15.74 -9.36 -1.04
N ASN A 288 15.28 -9.78 0.13
CA ASN A 288 16.09 -10.38 1.19
C ASN A 288 15.91 -11.91 1.29
N ASN A 289 15.06 -12.51 0.45
CA ASN A 289 14.77 -13.95 0.41
C ASN A 289 14.27 -14.51 1.75
N ASP A 290 13.42 -13.76 2.46
CA ASP A 290 12.80 -14.20 3.72
C ASP A 290 11.35 -14.68 3.53
N GLY A 291 10.85 -14.67 2.29
CA GLY A 291 9.48 -15.06 1.94
C GLY A 291 8.44 -13.97 2.20
N VAL A 292 8.86 -12.76 2.62
CA VAL A 292 8.00 -11.58 2.73
C VAL A 292 8.19 -10.70 1.50
N TRP A 293 7.14 -10.64 0.68
CA TRP A 293 7.11 -9.91 -0.56
C TRP A 293 6.60 -8.49 -0.31
N GLU A 294 7.23 -7.48 -0.91
CA GLU A 294 6.91 -6.07 -0.70
C GLU A 294 6.75 -5.28 -2.00
N ILE A 295 5.84 -4.30 -2.01
CA ILE A 295 5.73 -3.26 -3.04
C ILE A 295 5.43 -1.91 -2.40
N THR A 296 5.99 -0.83 -2.96
CA THR A 296 5.56 0.55 -2.66
C THR A 296 4.83 1.15 -3.86
N LEU A 297 3.61 1.62 -3.64
CA LEU A 297 2.76 2.26 -4.65
C LEU A 297 2.40 3.68 -4.22
N ARG A 298 2.29 4.62 -5.17
CA ARG A 298 1.75 5.96 -4.90
C ARG A 298 0.24 5.97 -5.16
N ALA A 299 -0.57 6.28 -4.15
CA ALA A 299 -2.02 6.16 -4.19
C ALA A 299 -2.75 7.37 -3.58
N PRO A 300 -3.98 7.69 -4.06
CA PRO A 300 -4.80 8.77 -3.50
C PRO A 300 -5.40 8.41 -2.13
N ALA A 301 -5.31 9.31 -1.16
CA ALA A 301 -5.99 9.27 0.11
C ALA A 301 -7.50 9.56 -0.05
N PRO A 302 -8.36 9.15 0.91
CA PRO A 302 -8.01 8.50 2.17
C PRO A 302 -7.96 6.98 2.12
N GLU A 303 -8.20 6.35 0.96
CA GLU A 303 -8.44 4.91 0.91
C GLU A 303 -7.79 4.22 -0.29
N PHE A 304 -7.23 3.02 -0.07
CA PHE A 304 -6.71 2.15 -1.13
C PHE A 304 -7.27 0.74 -0.98
N THR A 305 -7.81 0.19 -2.07
CA THR A 305 -8.42 -1.15 -2.09
C THR A 305 -7.63 -2.09 -2.99
N TYR A 306 -7.34 -3.31 -2.52
CA TYR A 306 -6.62 -4.33 -3.28
C TYR A 306 -6.98 -5.76 -2.88
N LYS A 307 -6.58 -6.74 -3.70
CA LYS A 307 -6.36 -8.14 -3.35
C LYS A 307 -5.00 -8.59 -3.87
N ALA A 308 -4.33 -9.40 -3.07
CA ALA A 308 -3.11 -10.10 -3.44
C ALA A 308 -3.43 -11.39 -4.21
N ARG A 309 -2.49 -11.78 -5.05
CA ARG A 309 -2.53 -13.07 -5.73
C ARG A 309 -1.11 -13.50 -6.03
N TYR A 310 -0.92 -14.81 -6.13
CA TYR A 310 0.30 -15.37 -6.66
C TYR A 310 0.02 -16.12 -7.95
N HIS A 311 1.02 -16.17 -8.82
CA HIS A 311 0.97 -16.94 -10.04
C HIS A 311 1.85 -18.16 -9.87
N ALA A 312 1.40 -19.33 -10.31
CA ALA A 312 2.19 -20.55 -10.26
C ALA A 312 1.74 -21.47 -11.39
N ASN A 313 2.70 -22.00 -12.17
CA ASN A 313 2.45 -22.91 -13.29
C ASN A 313 1.42 -22.37 -14.32
N GLY A 314 1.42 -21.06 -14.57
CA GLY A 314 0.48 -20.40 -15.48
C GLY A 314 -0.92 -20.17 -14.93
N ASN A 315 -1.16 -20.51 -13.65
CA ASN A 315 -2.43 -20.26 -12.97
C ASN A 315 -2.34 -19.05 -12.04
N THR A 316 -3.41 -18.26 -11.98
CA THR A 316 -3.56 -17.15 -11.02
C THR A 316 -4.33 -17.63 -9.79
N ASN A 317 -3.71 -17.50 -8.63
CA ASN A 317 -4.26 -17.94 -7.34
C ASN A 317 -4.57 -16.72 -6.48
N TRP A 318 -5.85 -16.41 -6.38
CA TRP A 318 -6.34 -15.28 -5.60
C TRP A 318 -6.29 -15.57 -4.11
N GLU A 319 -5.96 -14.55 -3.32
CA GLU A 319 -6.15 -14.66 -1.88
C GLU A 319 -7.64 -14.84 -1.53
N GLY A 320 -7.90 -15.54 -0.43
CA GLY A 320 -9.22 -15.67 0.18
C GLY A 320 -9.72 -14.37 0.82
N GLY A 321 -10.96 -14.42 1.29
CA GLY A 321 -11.59 -13.31 2.00
C GLY A 321 -11.95 -12.10 1.10
N ASN A 322 -12.33 -11.01 1.78
CA ASN A 322 -12.76 -9.77 1.15
C ASN A 322 -11.58 -8.97 0.58
N ASN A 323 -11.89 -7.97 -0.25
CA ASN A 323 -10.91 -6.97 -0.67
C ASN A 323 -10.33 -6.27 0.56
N LYS A 324 -9.02 -6.07 0.56
CA LYS A 324 -8.32 -5.34 1.61
C LYS A 324 -8.52 -3.85 1.36
N VAL A 325 -8.96 -3.14 2.38
CA VAL A 325 -9.22 -1.70 2.34
C VAL A 325 -8.31 -1.03 3.37
N ILE A 326 -7.47 -0.11 2.90
CA ILE A 326 -6.49 0.60 3.72
C ILE A 326 -6.93 2.05 3.82
N SER A 327 -6.97 2.61 5.03
CA SER A 327 -7.14 4.05 5.22
C SER A 327 -5.82 4.73 5.56
N PHE A 328 -5.50 5.86 4.93
CA PHE A 328 -4.23 6.57 5.10
C PHE A 328 -4.35 8.07 4.78
N ASN A 329 -3.44 8.87 5.35
CA ASN A 329 -3.36 10.33 5.12
C ASN A 329 -1.91 10.86 5.11
N LYS A 330 -0.94 9.94 4.95
CA LYS A 330 0.50 10.18 4.87
C LYS A 330 1.17 8.93 4.29
N ASP A 331 2.46 9.02 3.98
CA ASP A 331 3.25 7.86 3.62
C ASP A 331 3.14 6.78 4.72
N THR A 332 2.77 5.56 4.31
CA THR A 332 2.36 4.50 5.22
C THR A 332 2.97 3.17 4.83
N VAL A 333 3.71 2.55 5.75
CA VAL A 333 4.15 1.15 5.65
C VAL A 333 3.17 0.29 6.44
N LEU A 334 2.52 -0.66 5.78
CA LEU A 334 1.58 -1.57 6.44
C LEU A 334 2.34 -2.70 7.13
N PRO A 335 1.84 -3.18 8.29
CA PRO A 335 2.38 -4.39 8.88
C PRO A 335 2.29 -5.57 7.91
N VAL A 336 3.23 -6.51 8.02
CA VAL A 336 3.21 -7.76 7.27
C VAL A 336 1.90 -8.53 7.48
N ARG A 337 1.41 -9.18 6.44
CA ARG A 337 0.21 -10.01 6.46
C ARG A 337 0.46 -11.33 5.75
N CYS A 338 0.13 -12.44 6.40
CA CYS A 338 0.13 -13.75 5.76
C CYS A 338 -0.88 -13.80 4.61
N PHE A 339 -0.47 -14.38 3.48
CA PHE A 339 -1.38 -14.67 2.37
C PHE A 339 -2.60 -15.47 2.86
N ASN A 340 -3.80 -15.14 2.39
CA ASN A 340 -5.11 -15.64 2.87
C ASN A 340 -5.55 -15.20 4.29
N SER A 341 -4.80 -14.36 5.01
CA SER A 341 -5.23 -13.81 6.30
C SER A 341 -5.91 -12.44 6.15
N ASP A 342 -7.06 -12.22 6.80
CA ASP A 342 -7.67 -10.88 6.90
C ASP A 342 -7.07 -10.02 8.05
N VAL A 343 -6.15 -10.59 8.84
CA VAL A 343 -5.51 -9.93 9.98
C VAL A 343 -4.01 -9.84 9.76
N TYR A 344 -3.41 -8.73 10.17
CA TYR A 344 -1.97 -8.54 10.16
C TYR A 344 -1.24 -9.56 11.04
N GLY A 345 -0.05 -9.96 10.59
CA GLY A 345 0.77 -11.00 11.20
C GLY A 345 1.48 -11.83 10.14
N ALA A 346 2.73 -12.18 10.40
CA ALA A 346 3.49 -13.12 9.59
C ALA A 346 2.79 -14.49 9.56
N CYS A 347 3.05 -15.27 8.53
CA CYS A 347 2.58 -16.64 8.44
C CYS A 347 3.12 -17.48 9.60
N THR A 348 2.28 -18.36 10.15
CA THR A 348 2.77 -19.39 11.05
C THR A 348 3.67 -20.35 10.27
N PRO A 349 4.87 -20.69 10.77
CA PRO A 349 5.79 -21.60 10.07
C PRO A 349 5.10 -22.90 9.68
N LEU A 350 5.12 -23.19 8.38
CA LEU A 350 4.60 -24.43 7.83
C LEU A 350 5.70 -25.51 7.88
N PRO A 351 5.41 -26.72 8.39
CA PRO A 351 6.36 -27.82 8.23
C PRO A 351 6.53 -28.19 6.74
N GLY A 352 7.77 -28.41 6.32
CA GLY A 352 8.11 -28.76 4.92
C GLY A 352 7.34 -29.99 4.40
N PRO A 353 7.07 -30.15 3.09
CA PRO A 353 6.21 -31.22 2.58
C PRO A 353 6.65 -32.63 3.01
N ALA A 354 5.69 -33.49 3.34
CA ALA A 354 5.96 -34.86 3.78
C ALA A 354 4.93 -35.86 3.25
N ASP A 355 5.31 -37.14 3.21
CA ASP A 355 4.40 -38.22 2.79
C ASP A 355 3.37 -38.53 3.88
N LEU A 356 2.09 -38.63 3.52
CA LEU A 356 1.02 -39.00 4.43
C LEU A 356 0.38 -40.33 4.02
N THR A 357 0.36 -41.28 4.94
CA THR A 357 -0.30 -42.57 4.75
C THR A 357 -1.66 -42.56 5.44
N PHE A 358 -2.73 -42.71 4.67
CA PHE A 358 -4.10 -42.80 5.19
C PHE A 358 -4.49 -44.27 5.31
N MET A 359 -4.96 -44.68 6.49
CA MET A 359 -5.42 -46.04 6.74
C MET A 359 -6.80 -46.05 7.41
N VAL A 360 -7.66 -46.97 6.96
CA VAL A 360 -8.99 -47.15 7.53
C VAL A 360 -9.26 -48.61 7.84
N ASP A 361 -9.82 -48.85 9.02
CA ASP A 361 -10.34 -50.16 9.47
C ASP A 361 -11.86 -50.14 9.28
N VAL A 362 -12.33 -51.03 8.42
CA VAL A 362 -13.74 -51.18 8.06
C VAL A 362 -14.39 -52.40 8.71
N THR A 363 -13.76 -53.02 9.70
CA THR A 363 -14.37 -54.13 10.46
C THR A 363 -15.67 -53.71 11.18
N THR A 364 -15.79 -52.42 11.52
CA THR A 364 -16.98 -51.82 12.13
C THR A 364 -17.93 -51.17 11.11
N PHE A 365 -17.71 -51.38 9.80
CA PHE A 365 -18.56 -50.76 8.78
C PHE A 365 -20.03 -51.22 8.94
N PRO A 366 -21.02 -50.30 8.91
CA PRO A 366 -22.40 -50.58 9.34
C PRO A 366 -23.08 -51.74 8.61
N ASN A 367 -22.82 -51.91 7.32
CA ASN A 367 -23.31 -53.04 6.53
C ASN A 367 -22.16 -53.62 5.70
N GLN A 368 -21.58 -54.71 6.19
CA GLN A 368 -20.44 -55.38 5.54
C GLN A 368 -20.74 -55.82 4.09
N ALA A 369 -22.00 -56.07 3.74
CA ALA A 369 -22.39 -56.46 2.37
C ALA A 369 -22.31 -55.29 1.37
N ASP A 370 -22.28 -54.03 1.85
CA ASP A 370 -22.19 -52.85 1.01
C ASP A 370 -20.75 -52.40 0.73
N LEU A 371 -19.75 -52.97 1.43
CA LEU A 371 -18.34 -52.67 1.22
C LEU A 371 -17.88 -53.16 -0.15
N ASN A 372 -17.25 -52.27 -0.92
CA ASN A 372 -16.74 -52.62 -2.25
C ASN A 372 -15.41 -51.89 -2.53
N ASN A 373 -15.44 -50.66 -3.07
CA ASN A 373 -14.22 -49.90 -3.36
C ASN A 373 -14.06 -48.76 -2.38
N LEU A 374 -12.94 -48.74 -1.66
CA LEU A 374 -12.64 -47.73 -0.63
C LEU A 374 -11.69 -46.65 -1.18
N TYR A 375 -11.95 -45.42 -0.76
CA TYR A 375 -11.20 -44.23 -1.17
C TYR A 375 -10.94 -43.30 0.01
N VAL A 376 -9.94 -42.44 -0.14
CA VAL A 376 -9.77 -41.23 0.65
C VAL A 376 -9.97 -40.00 -0.24
N ILE A 377 -10.65 -38.99 0.29
CA ILE A 377 -10.92 -37.69 -0.36
C ILE A 377 -10.52 -36.57 0.59
N GLY A 378 -10.08 -35.42 0.07
CA GLY A 378 -9.75 -34.27 0.92
C GLY A 378 -9.03 -33.14 0.20
N ASP A 379 -8.48 -32.22 0.97
CA ASP A 379 -7.80 -31.01 0.47
C ASP A 379 -6.53 -31.30 -0.35
N PHE A 380 -5.96 -32.49 -0.21
CA PHE A 380 -4.74 -32.93 -0.91
C PHE A 380 -5.01 -33.67 -2.22
N THR A 381 -6.27 -33.90 -2.61
CA THR A 381 -6.59 -34.56 -3.88
C THR A 381 -6.68 -33.57 -5.03
N THR A 382 -6.51 -34.04 -6.27
CA THR A 382 -6.62 -33.19 -7.48
C THR A 382 -7.52 -33.84 -8.53
N PRO A 383 -8.71 -33.28 -8.82
CA PRO A 383 -9.36 -32.15 -8.14
C PRO A 383 -9.63 -32.43 -6.65
N ALA A 384 -9.80 -31.39 -5.85
CA ALA A 384 -10.08 -31.56 -4.42
C ALA A 384 -11.39 -32.37 -4.21
N TRP A 385 -11.43 -33.14 -3.12
CA TRP A 385 -12.60 -33.93 -2.70
C TRP A 385 -13.02 -35.05 -3.67
N GLN A 386 -14.32 -35.32 -3.83
CA GLN A 386 -14.88 -36.53 -4.45
C GLN A 386 -14.38 -36.78 -5.89
N ALA A 387 -14.15 -35.70 -6.65
CA ALA A 387 -13.71 -35.79 -8.03
C ALA A 387 -12.27 -36.29 -8.20
N GLY A 388 -11.40 -36.12 -7.19
CA GLY A 388 -10.01 -36.59 -7.20
C GLY A 388 -9.74 -37.74 -6.22
N LYS A 389 -10.77 -38.48 -5.80
CA LYS A 389 -10.67 -39.59 -4.84
C LYS A 389 -9.52 -40.55 -5.15
N LEU A 390 -8.78 -40.92 -4.11
CA LEU A 390 -7.63 -41.82 -4.20
C LEU A 390 -8.00 -43.20 -3.65
N ALA A 391 -7.76 -44.25 -4.44
CA ALA A 391 -8.10 -45.62 -4.05
C ALA A 391 -7.24 -46.11 -2.89
N LEU A 392 -7.88 -46.82 -1.95
CA LEU A 392 -7.23 -47.52 -0.84
C LEU A 392 -7.07 -49.00 -1.19
N THR A 393 -5.93 -49.59 -0.83
CA THR A 393 -5.61 -51.00 -1.08
C THR A 393 -5.54 -51.80 0.21
N PRO A 394 -5.95 -53.08 0.23
CA PRO A 394 -5.87 -53.92 1.43
C PRO A 394 -4.45 -54.02 1.99
N VAL A 395 -4.32 -53.96 3.32
CA VAL A 395 -3.05 -54.16 4.03
C VAL A 395 -2.78 -55.65 4.21
N ALA A 396 -1.65 -56.14 3.71
CA ALA A 396 -1.29 -57.54 3.81
C ALA A 396 -1.12 -57.96 5.29
N GLY A 397 -1.79 -59.04 5.70
CA GLY A 397 -1.73 -59.54 7.08
C GLY A 397 -2.67 -58.84 8.08
N SER A 398 -3.45 -57.84 7.66
CA SER A 398 -4.42 -57.15 8.51
C SER A 398 -5.81 -57.10 7.84
N PRO A 399 -6.63 -58.15 8.00
CA PRO A 399 -7.97 -58.22 7.41
C PRO A 399 -8.83 -57.01 7.81
N GLY A 400 -9.50 -56.40 6.83
CA GLY A 400 -10.38 -55.24 7.06
C GLY A 400 -9.68 -53.88 7.12
N ILE A 401 -8.35 -53.84 6.98
CA ILE A 401 -7.59 -52.58 6.93
C ILE A 401 -7.18 -52.27 5.48
N PHE A 402 -7.38 -51.03 5.08
CA PHE A 402 -7.02 -50.51 3.75
C PHE A 402 -6.19 -49.24 3.89
N GLN A 403 -5.22 -49.04 3.00
CA GLN A 403 -4.33 -47.89 3.04
C GLN A 403 -4.03 -47.29 1.67
N THR A 404 -3.58 -46.03 1.67
CA THR A 404 -2.92 -45.38 0.53
C THR A 404 -1.91 -44.34 1.05
N THR A 405 -0.90 -44.00 0.26
CA THR A 405 0.09 -42.97 0.63
C THR A 405 0.07 -41.86 -0.40
N VAL A 406 -0.01 -40.62 0.08
CA VAL A 406 0.05 -39.41 -0.73
C VAL A 406 1.40 -38.76 -0.48
N ALA A 407 2.21 -38.65 -1.52
CA ALA A 407 3.55 -38.10 -1.40
C ALA A 407 3.56 -36.57 -1.33
N ASN A 408 4.53 -36.00 -0.62
CA ASN A 408 4.81 -34.56 -0.58
C ASN A 408 3.59 -33.67 -0.25
N VAL A 409 2.78 -34.05 0.73
CA VAL A 409 1.66 -33.23 1.20
C VAL A 409 2.22 -31.98 1.87
N CYS A 410 2.00 -30.84 1.23
CA CYS A 410 2.45 -29.54 1.72
C CYS A 410 1.52 -28.90 2.78
N PRO A 411 0.19 -28.87 2.61
CA PRO A 411 -0.69 -28.12 3.53
C PRO A 411 -0.50 -28.53 5.00
N GLY A 412 -0.36 -27.53 5.88
CA GLY A 412 -0.06 -27.75 7.30
C GLY A 412 -1.25 -28.26 8.09
N LYS A 413 -2.45 -28.00 7.57
CA LYS A 413 -3.71 -28.58 8.02
C LYS A 413 -4.40 -29.16 6.81
N ILE A 414 -4.92 -30.37 6.94
CA ILE A 414 -5.73 -31.02 5.92
C ILE A 414 -7.05 -31.50 6.52
N SER A 415 -8.09 -31.42 5.69
CA SER A 415 -9.39 -31.99 5.98
C SER A 415 -9.71 -33.07 4.95
N TYR A 416 -10.27 -34.20 5.43
CA TYR A 416 -10.44 -35.39 4.62
C TYR A 416 -11.58 -36.30 5.11
N LYS A 417 -11.95 -37.29 4.30
CA LYS A 417 -12.90 -38.36 4.64
C LYS A 417 -12.49 -39.67 4.00
N PHE A 418 -12.89 -40.77 4.63
CA PHE A 418 -12.99 -42.06 3.94
C PHE A 418 -14.33 -42.19 3.21
N MET A 419 -14.31 -42.90 2.09
CA MET A 419 -15.48 -43.09 1.24
C MET A 419 -15.52 -44.52 0.70
N ASN A 420 -16.70 -45.12 0.66
CA ASN A 420 -16.99 -46.39 -0.01
C ASN A 420 -17.81 -46.12 -1.28
N VAL A 421 -17.52 -46.83 -2.35
CA VAL A 421 -18.35 -46.85 -3.56
C VAL A 421 -18.91 -48.26 -3.72
N LYS A 422 -20.22 -48.41 -3.52
CA LYS A 422 -20.95 -49.69 -3.58
C LYS A 422 -20.93 -50.30 -4.97
N THR A 423 -21.35 -51.55 -5.10
CA THR A 423 -21.40 -52.26 -6.40
C THR A 423 -22.38 -51.65 -7.40
N ASP A 424 -23.37 -50.90 -6.94
CA ASP A 424 -24.31 -50.14 -7.77
C ASP A 424 -23.83 -48.71 -8.13
N ASN A 425 -22.57 -48.39 -7.79
CA ASN A 425 -21.92 -47.09 -7.90
C ASN A 425 -22.46 -45.99 -6.97
N THR A 426 -23.25 -46.34 -5.94
CA THR A 426 -23.62 -45.38 -4.90
C THR A 426 -22.41 -45.02 -4.05
N GLU A 427 -22.13 -43.73 -3.91
CA GLU A 427 -21.06 -43.22 -3.04
C GLU A 427 -21.58 -43.07 -1.60
N GLN A 428 -20.77 -43.53 -0.65
CA GLN A 428 -21.07 -43.49 0.77
C GLN A 428 -19.85 -42.95 1.52
N GLU A 429 -19.98 -41.73 2.02
CA GLU A 429 -18.98 -41.10 2.88
C GLU A 429 -19.17 -41.49 4.35
N GLU A 430 -18.17 -41.16 5.17
CA GLU A 430 -18.34 -41.10 6.62
C GLU A 430 -19.46 -40.11 7.01
N ASP A 431 -20.42 -40.62 7.78
CA ASP A 431 -21.63 -39.92 8.24
C ASP A 431 -21.60 -39.61 9.74
N TRP A 432 -20.62 -40.18 10.47
CA TRP A 432 -20.38 -39.95 11.91
C TRP A 432 -21.57 -40.30 12.81
N VAL A 433 -22.48 -41.16 12.34
CA VAL A 433 -23.61 -41.63 13.15
C VAL A 433 -23.07 -42.42 14.33
N GLY A 434 -23.37 -41.96 15.54
CA GLY A 434 -22.91 -42.60 16.79
C GLY A 434 -21.54 -42.14 17.29
N LEU A 435 -20.95 -41.08 16.70
CA LEU A 435 -19.68 -40.52 17.16
C LEU A 435 -19.81 -39.97 18.58
N THR A 436 -18.98 -40.47 19.50
CA THR A 436 -18.88 -40.00 20.88
C THR A 436 -17.60 -39.21 21.15
N ASP A 437 -16.55 -39.47 20.38
CA ASP A 437 -15.28 -38.74 20.40
C ASP A 437 -15.10 -37.98 19.08
N SER A 438 -15.10 -36.65 19.14
CA SER A 438 -14.90 -35.76 17.99
C SER A 438 -13.50 -35.14 17.94
N SER A 439 -12.52 -35.70 18.66
CA SER A 439 -11.15 -35.16 18.75
C SER A 439 -10.43 -35.05 17.40
N CYS A 440 -10.80 -35.88 16.43
CA CYS A 440 -10.22 -35.94 15.09
C CYS A 440 -11.09 -35.31 14.00
N THR A 441 -12.16 -34.57 14.36
CA THR A 441 -13.11 -34.02 13.38
C THR A 441 -13.31 -32.51 13.45
N GLU A 442 -13.79 -31.93 12.34
CA GLU A 442 -14.21 -30.53 12.26
C GLU A 442 -15.45 -30.34 11.36
N PRO A 443 -16.21 -29.24 11.50
CA PRO A 443 -17.35 -28.95 10.63
C PRO A 443 -16.96 -28.76 9.16
N SER A 444 -17.67 -29.45 8.26
CA SER A 444 -17.49 -29.33 6.80
C SER A 444 -18.07 -28.05 6.17
N GLY A 445 -18.82 -27.26 6.93
CA GLY A 445 -19.57 -26.10 6.42
C GLY A 445 -20.90 -26.43 5.72
N VAL A 446 -21.17 -27.71 5.39
CA VAL A 446 -22.42 -28.18 4.75
C VAL A 446 -23.24 -29.13 5.64
N GLY A 447 -23.01 -29.09 6.95
CA GLY A 447 -23.80 -29.84 7.94
C GLY A 447 -23.30 -31.26 8.25
N SER A 448 -22.14 -31.67 7.73
CA SER A 448 -21.42 -32.90 8.09
C SER A 448 -20.10 -32.58 8.80
N LEU A 449 -19.37 -33.60 9.26
CA LEU A 449 -18.02 -33.47 9.82
C LEU A 449 -16.97 -34.04 8.84
N ASN A 450 -15.79 -33.43 8.81
CA ASN A 450 -14.60 -33.94 8.14
C ASN A 450 -13.61 -34.43 9.18
N ARG A 451 -12.73 -35.38 8.83
CA ARG A 451 -11.50 -35.62 9.61
C ARG A 451 -10.57 -34.44 9.45
N ILE A 452 -9.83 -34.09 10.51
CA ILE A 452 -8.81 -33.05 10.52
C ILE A 452 -7.46 -33.64 10.92
N PHE A 453 -6.40 -33.23 10.22
CA PHE A 453 -5.02 -33.44 10.67
C PHE A 453 -4.22 -32.15 10.53
N VAL A 454 -3.55 -31.76 11.62
CA VAL A 454 -2.57 -30.66 11.64
C VAL A 454 -1.19 -31.30 11.74
N ARG A 455 -0.35 -31.06 10.73
CA ARG A 455 0.98 -31.63 10.63
C ARG A 455 1.88 -31.04 11.73
N PRO A 456 2.47 -31.86 12.61
CA PRO A 456 3.34 -31.36 13.69
C PRO A 456 4.75 -31.01 13.19
N ASP A 457 5.21 -31.65 12.11
CA ASP A 457 6.57 -31.56 11.57
C ASP A 457 6.61 -31.97 10.07
N ASP A 458 7.81 -31.94 9.51
CA ASP A 458 8.14 -32.28 8.12
C ASP A 458 8.44 -33.77 7.91
N GLN A 459 8.07 -34.64 8.85
CA GLN A 459 8.27 -36.09 8.75
C GLN A 459 7.04 -36.79 8.17
N PRO A 460 7.19 -38.00 7.61
CA PRO A 460 6.05 -38.80 7.19
C PRO A 460 5.14 -39.18 8.38
N HIS A 461 3.83 -39.16 8.16
CA HIS A 461 2.83 -39.54 9.19
C HIS A 461 1.83 -40.57 8.67
N THR A 462 1.42 -41.48 9.55
CA THR A 462 0.35 -42.45 9.30
C THR A 462 -0.91 -42.05 10.07
N LEU A 463 -2.00 -41.84 9.34
CA LEU A 463 -3.33 -41.49 9.86
C LEU A 463 -4.23 -42.72 9.78
N ALA A 464 -4.25 -43.52 10.85
CA ALA A 464 -4.94 -44.80 10.90
C ALA A 464 -6.14 -44.76 11.86
N TYR A 465 -7.37 -44.87 11.33
CA TYR A 465 -8.60 -44.78 12.14
C TYR A 465 -9.67 -45.78 11.72
N LYS A 466 -10.51 -46.21 12.67
CA LYS A 466 -11.71 -46.96 12.32
C LYS A 466 -12.71 -46.08 11.59
N TRP A 467 -13.44 -46.68 10.64
CA TRP A 467 -14.53 -46.03 9.91
C TRP A 467 -15.52 -45.35 10.87
N ASN A 468 -15.91 -44.10 10.60
CA ASN A 468 -16.83 -43.30 11.43
C ASN A 468 -16.38 -43.09 12.88
N SER A 469 -15.09 -43.20 13.18
CA SER A 469 -14.56 -43.06 14.55
C SER A 469 -13.22 -42.31 14.59
N CYS A 470 -12.95 -41.67 15.73
CA CYS A 470 -11.63 -41.13 16.08
C CYS A 470 -10.73 -42.13 16.80
N GLU A 471 -11.19 -43.37 16.99
CA GLU A 471 -10.37 -44.45 17.53
C GLU A 471 -9.27 -44.82 16.52
N ALA A 472 -8.02 -44.61 16.92
CA ALA A 472 -6.86 -44.95 16.12
C ALA A 472 -6.67 -46.47 16.02
N ILE A 473 -6.17 -46.95 14.88
CA ILE A 473 -5.88 -48.37 14.67
C ILE A 473 -4.41 -48.63 14.97
N ASN A 474 -4.13 -49.69 15.73
CA ASN A 474 -2.78 -50.13 16.01
C ASN A 474 -2.33 -51.12 14.92
N ILE A 475 -1.55 -50.65 13.95
CA ILE A 475 -1.06 -51.46 12.82
C ILE A 475 0.48 -51.44 12.83
N GLY A 476 1.11 -52.41 13.51
CA GLY A 476 2.54 -52.74 13.33
C GLY A 476 3.58 -52.08 14.25
N LEU A 477 3.90 -52.78 15.35
CA LEU A 477 5.18 -53.08 16.04
C LEU A 477 6.39 -52.12 16.17
N GLU A 478 6.51 -50.96 15.50
CA GLU A 478 7.70 -50.10 15.79
C GLU A 478 7.53 -49.13 16.96
N ASP A 479 6.30 -48.92 17.46
CA ASP A 479 6.05 -47.80 18.38
C ASP A 479 5.28 -48.14 19.66
N HIS A 480 4.79 -49.37 19.85
CA HIS A 480 4.09 -49.70 21.09
C HIS A 480 5.06 -49.87 22.26
N PHE A 481 6.11 -50.68 22.10
CA PHE A 481 7.05 -50.91 23.19
C PHE A 481 7.87 -49.65 23.49
N ALA A 482 8.32 -48.89 22.48
CA ALA A 482 9.07 -47.65 22.68
C ALA A 482 8.27 -46.57 23.46
N ARG A 483 6.94 -46.56 23.33
CA ARG A 483 6.04 -45.59 24.00
C ARG A 483 5.36 -46.13 25.26
N THR A 484 5.60 -47.40 25.63
CA THR A 484 5.05 -47.99 26.87
C THR A 484 5.80 -47.44 28.09
N ASN A 485 5.10 -46.87 29.06
CA ASN A 485 5.72 -46.51 30.34
C ASN A 485 6.04 -47.78 31.14
N LEU A 486 7.32 -48.11 31.29
CA LEU A 486 7.75 -49.20 32.17
C LEU A 486 7.72 -48.74 33.64
N ASN A 487 7.10 -49.53 34.49
CA ASN A 487 7.11 -49.27 35.93
C ASN A 487 8.49 -49.61 36.51
N ILE A 488 9.28 -48.57 36.80
CA ILE A 488 10.59 -48.69 37.45
C ILE A 488 10.54 -47.99 38.80
N TYR A 489 10.65 -48.75 39.88
CA TYR A 489 10.51 -48.21 41.24
C TYR A 489 11.41 -48.89 42.29
N PRO A 490 11.94 -48.12 43.24
CA PRO A 490 11.93 -46.66 43.26
C PRO A 490 12.83 -46.05 42.16
N ASN A 491 12.50 -44.86 41.70
CA ASN A 491 13.34 -44.05 40.81
C ASN A 491 13.12 -42.57 41.18
N PRO A 492 14.07 -41.86 41.80
CA PRO A 492 15.47 -42.26 42.09
C PRO A 492 15.64 -43.41 43.07
N PHE A 493 16.82 -44.05 43.10
CA PHE A 493 17.14 -45.17 43.99
C PHE A 493 18.62 -45.24 44.42
N SER A 494 18.90 -45.90 45.54
CA SER A 494 20.27 -46.22 45.98
C SER A 494 20.52 -47.72 45.89
N GLY A 495 21.48 -48.11 45.03
CA GLY A 495 21.94 -49.49 44.88
C GLY A 495 21.01 -50.43 44.11
N LYS A 496 19.69 -50.40 44.34
CA LYS A 496 18.71 -51.28 43.68
C LYS A 496 17.39 -50.61 43.29
N THR A 497 16.82 -51.03 42.16
CA THR A 497 15.46 -50.66 41.71
C THR A 497 14.76 -51.89 41.11
N THR A 498 13.43 -51.89 41.09
CA THR A 498 12.60 -52.94 40.49
C THR A 498 12.05 -52.47 39.16
N ILE A 499 12.13 -53.32 38.15
CA ILE A 499 11.56 -53.12 36.82
C ILE A 499 10.44 -54.16 36.66
N GLU A 500 9.21 -53.71 36.43
CA GLU A 500 8.11 -54.62 36.08
C GLU A 500 8.10 -54.87 34.58
N LEU A 501 8.30 -56.13 34.20
CA LEU A 501 8.29 -56.62 32.82
C LEU A 501 7.15 -57.63 32.64
N ASN A 502 6.84 -57.96 31.38
CA ASN A 502 5.91 -59.04 31.07
C ASN A 502 6.46 -60.40 31.57
N ASN A 503 5.60 -61.29 32.07
CA ASN A 503 5.97 -62.63 32.50
C ASN A 503 6.06 -63.64 31.34
N GLU A 504 5.45 -63.33 30.19
CA GLU A 504 5.33 -64.21 29.03
C GLU A 504 6.40 -63.96 27.95
N GLU A 505 7.23 -62.94 28.12
CA GLU A 505 8.30 -62.55 27.19
C GLU A 505 9.63 -62.39 27.95
N LEU A 506 10.75 -62.65 27.28
CA LEU A 506 12.09 -62.34 27.78
C LEU A 506 12.57 -60.97 27.31
N PHE A 507 13.32 -60.28 28.17
CA PHE A 507 13.85 -58.96 27.91
C PHE A 507 15.34 -58.88 28.19
N ASP A 508 16.04 -58.07 27.40
CA ASP A 508 17.42 -57.67 27.61
C ASP A 508 17.47 -56.25 28.16
N LEU A 509 18.17 -56.05 29.28
CA LEU A 509 18.37 -54.74 29.90
C LEU A 509 19.80 -54.30 29.68
N ASN A 510 19.99 -53.07 29.21
CA ASN A 510 21.27 -52.40 29.06
C ASN A 510 21.20 -51.00 29.69
N MET A 511 22.00 -50.75 30.72
CA MET A 511 22.08 -49.44 31.37
C MET A 511 23.32 -48.70 30.88
N LEU A 512 23.12 -47.48 30.41
CA LEU A 512 24.12 -46.61 29.81
C LEU A 512 24.28 -45.33 30.64
N ASP A 513 25.50 -44.83 30.78
CA ASP A 513 25.72 -43.47 31.30
C ASP A 513 25.42 -42.38 30.25
N ILE A 514 25.49 -41.10 30.63
CA ILE A 514 25.21 -39.97 29.74
C ILE A 514 26.17 -39.86 28.53
N THR A 515 27.29 -40.59 28.54
CA THR A 515 28.24 -40.66 27.43
C THR A 515 27.96 -41.83 26.50
N GLY A 516 26.94 -42.65 26.79
CA GLY A 516 26.60 -43.87 26.06
C GLY A 516 27.44 -45.08 26.47
N LYS A 517 28.24 -44.99 27.54
CA LYS A 517 29.02 -46.12 28.03
C LYS A 517 28.13 -47.07 28.83
N GLN A 518 28.18 -48.35 28.48
CA GLN A 518 27.50 -49.41 29.20
C GLN A 518 28.05 -49.58 30.62
N VAL A 519 27.14 -49.50 31.61
CA VAL A 519 27.44 -49.68 33.03
C VAL A 519 26.77 -50.91 33.64
N TYR A 520 25.74 -51.47 33.00
CA TYR A 520 25.11 -52.73 33.39
C TYR A 520 24.49 -53.42 32.18
N GLN A 521 24.49 -54.75 32.16
CA GLN A 521 23.77 -55.54 31.17
C GLN A 521 23.29 -56.87 31.75
N VAL A 522 22.07 -57.27 31.41
CA VAL A 522 21.53 -58.61 31.64
C VAL A 522 20.63 -58.99 30.48
N THR A 523 20.60 -60.27 30.13
CA THR A 523 19.77 -60.79 29.04
C THR A 523 18.79 -61.82 29.56
N GLY A 524 17.63 -61.94 28.90
CA GLY A 524 16.67 -63.01 29.18
C GLY A 524 15.94 -62.89 30.52
N VAL A 525 15.57 -61.69 30.95
CA VAL A 525 14.81 -61.46 32.20
C VAL A 525 13.32 -61.31 31.92
N SER A 526 12.46 -61.67 32.88
CA SER A 526 11.00 -61.51 32.77
C SER A 526 10.38 -61.17 34.12
N GLY A 527 9.13 -60.72 34.12
CA GLY A 527 8.38 -60.37 35.32
C GLY A 527 9.01 -59.24 36.14
N LYS A 528 8.93 -59.34 37.48
CA LYS A 528 9.55 -58.35 38.37
C LYS A 528 11.05 -58.62 38.49
N TYR A 529 11.86 -57.81 37.83
CA TYR A 529 13.31 -57.90 37.89
C TYR A 529 13.90 -56.83 38.81
N THR A 530 14.78 -57.23 39.74
CA THR A 530 15.52 -56.28 40.59
C THR A 530 16.87 -55.97 39.97
N LEU A 531 17.03 -54.76 39.46
CA LEU A 531 18.31 -54.22 39.00
C LEU A 531 19.18 -53.86 40.21
N ASN A 532 20.36 -54.46 40.33
CA ASN A 532 21.32 -54.17 41.41
C ASN A 532 22.62 -53.59 40.85
N VAL A 533 22.86 -52.33 41.15
CA VAL A 533 23.97 -51.51 40.66
C VAL A 533 24.71 -50.83 41.81
N ASN A 534 24.92 -51.52 42.93
CA ASN A 534 25.67 -51.03 44.11
C ASN A 534 27.10 -50.51 43.79
N HIS A 535 27.66 -50.86 42.63
CA HIS A 535 28.98 -50.48 42.17
C HIS A 535 28.97 -49.27 41.21
N VAL A 536 27.79 -48.75 40.86
CA VAL A 536 27.60 -47.62 39.94
C VAL A 536 27.54 -46.32 40.75
N LYS A 537 28.23 -45.27 40.29
CA LYS A 537 28.27 -43.96 40.96
C LYS A 537 26.91 -43.25 40.87
N ALA A 538 26.62 -42.38 41.82
CA ALA A 538 25.46 -41.50 41.77
C ALA A 538 25.44 -40.68 40.46
N GLY A 539 24.28 -40.58 39.82
CA GLY A 539 24.14 -39.92 38.51
C GLY A 539 22.85 -40.29 37.76
N VAL A 540 22.70 -39.70 36.57
CA VAL A 540 21.60 -39.99 35.63
C VAL A 540 22.08 -41.01 34.61
N TYR A 541 21.25 -42.01 34.34
CA TYR A 541 21.52 -43.09 33.40
C TYR A 541 20.31 -43.38 32.53
N TYR A 542 20.54 -44.04 31.40
CA TYR A 542 19.50 -44.52 30.49
C TYR A 542 19.44 -46.05 30.54
N LEU A 543 18.28 -46.57 30.93
CA LEU A 543 17.99 -48.00 30.90
C LEU A 543 17.27 -48.33 29.60
N LYS A 544 17.97 -49.00 28.69
CA LYS A 544 17.43 -49.56 27.46
C LYS A 544 16.93 -50.98 27.74
N VAL A 545 15.64 -51.22 27.57
CA VAL A 545 15.00 -52.53 27.63
C VAL A 545 14.71 -52.98 26.21
N THR A 546 15.03 -54.22 25.85
CA THR A 546 14.80 -54.78 24.51
C THR A 546 14.02 -56.08 24.65
N ASN A 547 12.94 -56.28 23.91
CA ASN A 547 12.18 -57.54 23.93
C ASN A 547 12.72 -58.58 22.93
N GLU A 548 12.17 -59.80 22.94
CA GLU A 548 12.57 -60.88 22.01
C GLU A 548 12.40 -60.52 20.52
N LYS A 549 11.56 -59.52 20.21
CA LYS A 549 11.31 -59.02 18.85
C LYS A 549 12.32 -57.96 18.41
N GLY A 550 13.23 -57.55 19.29
CA GLY A 550 14.24 -56.53 19.02
C GLY A 550 13.77 -55.09 19.23
N GLU A 551 12.54 -54.88 19.71
CA GLU A 551 11.98 -53.55 20.00
C GLU A 551 12.60 -52.98 21.28
N THR A 552 12.85 -51.66 21.32
CA THR A 552 13.58 -51.04 22.44
C THR A 552 12.79 -49.94 23.13
N ASN A 553 12.80 -49.92 24.46
CA ASN A 553 12.25 -48.86 25.30
C ASN A 553 13.37 -48.25 26.16
N ILE A 554 13.49 -46.92 26.19
CA ILE A 554 14.54 -46.22 26.93
C ILE A 554 13.94 -45.40 28.07
N ASN A 555 14.28 -45.75 29.31
CA ASN A 555 13.85 -45.01 30.50
C ASN A 555 15.03 -44.29 31.16
N LYS A 556 14.78 -43.06 31.63
CA LYS A 556 15.71 -42.36 32.50
C LYS A 556 15.63 -42.94 33.91
N VAL A 557 16.78 -43.35 34.47
CA VAL A 557 16.90 -43.81 35.85
C VAL A 557 17.95 -42.99 36.61
N ILE A 558 17.70 -42.74 37.89
CA ILE A 558 18.53 -41.87 38.72
C ILE A 558 19.09 -42.68 39.90
N VAL A 559 20.42 -42.82 39.94
CA VAL A 559 21.14 -43.47 41.05
C VAL A 559 21.58 -42.41 42.05
N GLN A 560 21.27 -42.60 43.34
CA GLN A 560 21.61 -41.72 44.46
C GLN A 560 22.71 -42.31 45.35
#